data_AF-A0A1J4VRI2-F1
#
_entry.id   AF-A0A1J4VRI2-F1
#
_cell.length_a   1.000
_cell.length_b   1.000
_cell.length_c   1.000
_cell.angle_alpha   90.00
_cell.angle_beta   90.00
_cell.angle_gamma   90.00
#
_symmetry.space_group_name_H-M   'P 1'
#
loop_
_entity.id
_entity.type
_entity.pdbx_description
1 polymer ?
#
loop_
_entity_poly.entity_id
_entity_poly.type
_entity_poly.pdbx_seq_one_letter_code
_entity_poly.pdbx_strand_id
1 'polypeptide(L)'
;MFFLFLSWPLFADTIHLKNGSKVEGIIEHEYKEGVELNLGYGTTTFNRSEIDHIEKSDTAQKEALWQSWSAEEKEIERRKPEEEKKWHERQKELERMRLEEENLRKSRGTLAPKDISVFIKNQTMLTNVLLNGSVRVNLILDSGAANVLLTRSTAEKLGLEIDKLKIINTQVADGRRVQAAMTTLDSVLVQNAGVQDNDTEKNPGIEARRVDACVILDEIESGKVENGLLGVSFLKNFKFQADFTNRKVIFERLKESDVKPS
;
A
#
# COMPACT_ATOMS: atom_id res chain seq x y z
N MET A 1 -56.48 35.07 -15.11
CA MET A 1 -55.96 34.77 -13.76
C MET A 1 -54.44 34.80 -13.86
N PHE A 2 -53.84 35.95 -13.54
CA PHE A 2 -52.39 36.18 -13.61
C PHE A 2 -51.76 35.70 -12.29
N PHE A 3 -50.86 34.71 -12.32
CA PHE A 3 -50.04 34.35 -11.17
C PHE A 3 -48.80 35.24 -11.15
N LEU A 4 -48.76 36.19 -10.22
CA LEU A 4 -47.56 36.96 -9.86
C LEU A 4 -46.65 36.04 -9.03
N PHE A 5 -45.57 35.54 -9.65
CA PHE A 5 -44.47 34.93 -8.91
C PHE A 5 -43.62 36.04 -8.32
N LEU A 6 -43.84 36.34 -7.04
CA LEU A 6 -42.93 37.16 -6.24
C LEU A 6 -41.65 36.35 -6.03
N SER A 7 -40.58 36.71 -6.74
CA SER A 7 -39.23 36.21 -6.47
C SER A 7 -38.74 36.83 -5.16
N TRP A 8 -38.66 36.02 -4.11
CA TRP A 8 -38.13 36.46 -2.82
C TRP A 8 -36.60 36.53 -2.90
N PRO A 9 -35.97 37.55 -2.30
CA PRO A 9 -34.52 37.62 -2.23
C PRO A 9 -33.99 36.44 -1.41
N LEU A 10 -33.15 35.63 -2.04
CA LEU A 10 -32.35 34.59 -1.38
C LEU A 10 -31.26 35.29 -0.57
N PHE A 11 -30.99 34.90 0.68
CA PHE A 11 -29.97 35.52 1.54
C PHE A 11 -28.89 34.48 1.88
N ALA A 12 -27.77 34.92 2.46
CA ALA A 12 -26.87 33.99 3.10
C ALA A 12 -27.55 33.54 4.40
N ASP A 13 -27.88 32.28 4.52
CA ASP A 13 -28.63 31.77 5.64
C ASP A 13 -27.75 30.79 6.44
N THR A 14 -27.77 30.95 7.75
CA THR A 14 -27.15 29.99 8.65
C THR A 14 -28.22 29.00 9.07
N ILE A 15 -28.03 27.73 8.70
CA ILE A 15 -28.88 26.63 9.16
C ILE A 15 -28.27 26.09 10.46
N HIS A 16 -29.02 26.20 11.54
CA HIS A 16 -28.70 25.57 12.82
C HIS A 16 -29.38 24.21 12.89
N LEU A 17 -28.61 23.14 13.07
CA LEU A 17 -29.11 21.77 13.14
C LEU A 17 -29.35 21.35 14.59
N LYS A 18 -30.29 20.43 14.82
CA LYS A 18 -30.64 19.92 16.17
C LYS A 18 -29.51 19.19 16.87
N ASN A 19 -28.50 18.73 16.13
CA ASN A 19 -27.28 18.15 16.69
C ASN A 19 -26.26 19.20 17.18
N GLY A 20 -26.56 20.50 17.04
CA GLY A 20 -25.71 21.60 17.44
C GLY A 20 -24.75 22.11 16.35
N SER A 21 -24.68 21.44 15.20
CA SER A 21 -23.88 21.91 14.06
C SER A 21 -24.52 23.13 13.40
N LYS A 22 -23.68 23.95 12.77
CA LYS A 22 -24.09 25.13 11.99
C LYS A 22 -23.54 25.01 10.58
N VAL A 23 -24.35 25.37 9.59
CA VAL A 23 -23.96 25.38 8.18
C VAL A 23 -24.33 26.71 7.58
N GLU A 24 -23.33 27.42 7.07
CA GLU A 24 -23.48 28.70 6.38
C GLU A 24 -23.57 28.44 4.87
N GLY A 25 -24.53 29.06 4.21
CA GLY A 25 -24.68 28.99 2.76
C GLY A 25 -25.77 29.93 2.27
N ILE A 26 -26.22 29.77 1.03
CA ILE A 26 -27.34 30.55 0.48
C ILE A 26 -28.49 29.58 0.24
N ILE A 27 -29.63 29.78 0.89
CA ILE A 27 -30.79 28.93 0.60
C ILE A 27 -31.21 29.23 -0.82
N GLU A 28 -31.26 28.22 -1.68
CA GLU A 28 -31.77 28.33 -3.06
C GLU A 28 -33.26 28.04 -3.11
N HIS A 29 -33.69 27.03 -2.35
CA HIS A 29 -35.09 26.63 -2.27
C HIS A 29 -35.48 26.18 -0.85
N GLU A 30 -36.65 26.63 -0.41
CA GLU A 30 -37.27 26.21 0.85
C GLU A 30 -38.56 25.43 0.53
N TYR A 31 -38.56 24.13 0.81
CA TYR A 31 -39.71 23.25 0.61
C TYR A 31 -40.33 22.86 1.95
N LYS A 32 -41.50 22.21 1.90
CA LYS A 32 -42.18 21.75 3.13
C LYS A 32 -41.33 20.75 3.93
N GLU A 33 -40.58 19.89 3.25
CA GLU A 33 -39.84 18.79 3.87
C GLU A 33 -38.35 19.08 4.07
N GLY A 34 -37.82 20.14 3.47
CA GLY A 34 -36.39 20.43 3.54
C GLY A 34 -35.97 21.77 2.95
N VAL A 35 -34.69 22.04 3.05
CA VAL A 35 -34.05 23.28 2.61
C VAL A 35 -32.85 22.92 1.75
N GLU A 36 -32.78 23.50 0.56
CA GLU A 36 -31.64 23.38 -0.35
C GLU A 36 -30.71 24.58 -0.15
N LEU A 37 -29.45 24.30 0.20
CA LEU A 37 -28.43 25.27 0.59
C LEU A 37 -27.23 25.17 -0.35
N ASN A 38 -26.87 26.27 -1.00
CA ASN A 38 -25.67 26.40 -1.82
C ASN A 38 -24.49 26.86 -0.96
N LEU A 39 -23.41 26.08 -0.96
CA LEU A 39 -22.21 26.29 -0.14
C LEU A 39 -21.06 26.98 -0.90
N GLY A 40 -21.31 27.45 -2.13
CA GLY A 40 -20.29 28.03 -3.02
C GLY A 40 -19.47 26.99 -3.79
N TYR A 41 -19.34 25.77 -3.28
CA TYR A 41 -18.68 24.63 -3.96
C TYR A 41 -19.64 23.51 -4.37
N GLY A 42 -20.95 23.72 -4.18
CA GLY A 42 -22.00 22.76 -4.49
C GLY A 42 -23.26 23.00 -3.66
N THR A 43 -24.30 22.24 -3.98
CA THR A 43 -25.61 22.34 -3.32
C THR A 43 -25.85 21.13 -2.43
N THR A 44 -26.43 21.35 -1.25
CA THR A 44 -26.79 20.29 -0.30
C THR A 44 -28.22 20.48 0.20
N THR A 45 -28.89 19.40 0.59
CA THR A 45 -30.28 19.43 1.07
C THR A 45 -30.35 18.96 2.51
N PHE A 46 -30.98 19.76 3.37
CA PHE A 46 -31.24 19.43 4.78
C PHE A 46 -32.72 19.12 4.99
N ASN A 47 -33.03 18.04 5.72
CA ASN A 47 -34.41 17.75 6.09
C ASN A 47 -34.88 18.73 7.17
N ARG A 48 -36.14 19.20 7.08
CA ARG A 48 -36.71 20.13 8.06
C ARG A 48 -36.75 19.55 9.48
N SER A 49 -36.80 18.22 9.60
CA SER A 49 -36.72 17.52 10.88
C SER A 49 -35.36 17.63 11.56
N GLU A 50 -34.28 17.87 10.82
CA GLU A 50 -32.90 18.02 11.28
C GLU A 50 -32.55 19.46 11.63
N ILE A 51 -33.31 20.42 11.09
CA ILE A 51 -33.12 21.85 11.31
C ILE A 51 -33.77 22.26 12.64
N ASP A 52 -33.02 22.98 13.46
CA ASP A 52 -33.48 23.64 14.67
C ASP A 52 -34.09 25.01 14.31
N HIS A 53 -33.29 25.91 13.75
CA HIS A 53 -33.74 27.20 13.23
C HIS A 53 -32.85 27.69 12.08
N ILE A 54 -33.33 28.72 11.37
CA ILE A 54 -32.64 29.34 10.23
C ILE A 54 -32.47 30.82 10.54
N GLU A 55 -31.24 31.31 10.51
CA GLU A 55 -30.90 32.73 10.62
C GLU A 55 -30.68 33.28 9.22
N LYS A 56 -31.52 34.24 8.79
CA LYS A 56 -31.44 34.83 7.45
C LYS A 56 -30.63 36.13 7.46
N SER A 57 -29.58 36.21 6.66
CA SER A 57 -28.74 37.42 6.54
C SER A 57 -29.46 38.54 5.77
N ASP A 58 -28.92 39.76 5.83
CA ASP A 58 -29.42 40.88 5.01
C ASP A 58 -28.82 40.89 3.58
N THR A 59 -29.33 41.79 2.73
CA THR A 59 -28.91 41.88 1.32
C THR A 59 -27.42 42.25 1.18
N ALA A 60 -26.90 43.09 2.09
CA ALA A 60 -25.53 43.57 2.04
C ALA A 60 -24.53 42.46 2.41
N GLN A 61 -24.86 41.66 3.42
CA GLN A 61 -24.09 40.49 3.84
C GLN A 61 -24.01 39.43 2.75
N LYS A 62 -25.11 39.20 2.02
CA LYS A 62 -25.12 38.27 0.88
C LYS A 62 -24.22 38.72 -0.26
N GLU A 63 -24.26 40.00 -0.61
CA GLU A 63 -23.43 40.55 -1.69
C GLU A 63 -21.94 40.46 -1.31
N ALA A 64 -21.59 40.75 -0.04
CA ALA A 64 -20.24 40.56 0.46
C ALA A 64 -19.78 39.09 0.39
N LEU A 65 -20.66 38.14 0.74
CA LEU A 65 -20.37 36.70 0.64
C LEU A 65 -20.10 36.27 -0.81
N TRP A 66 -20.97 36.67 -1.76
CA TRP A 66 -20.75 36.39 -3.19
C TRP A 66 -19.45 36.99 -3.71
N GLN A 67 -19.13 38.23 -3.32
CA GLN A 67 -17.88 38.87 -3.71
C GLN A 67 -16.67 38.10 -3.16
N SER A 68 -16.75 37.61 -1.93
CA SER A 68 -15.69 36.79 -1.33
C SER A 68 -15.51 35.45 -2.05
N TRP A 69 -16.60 34.73 -2.35
CA TRP A 69 -16.56 33.46 -3.06
C TRP A 69 -16.08 33.62 -4.51
N SER A 70 -16.57 34.63 -5.22
CA SER A 70 -16.13 34.93 -6.58
C SER A 70 -14.65 35.34 -6.63
N ALA A 71 -14.14 35.99 -5.59
CA ALA A 71 -12.72 36.33 -5.48
C ALA A 71 -11.86 35.10 -5.17
N GLU A 72 -12.32 34.24 -4.26
CA GLU A 72 -11.64 32.97 -3.93
C GLU A 72 -11.64 32.00 -5.11
N GLU A 73 -12.75 31.87 -5.83
CA GLU A 73 -12.86 31.03 -7.03
C GLU A 73 -11.87 31.48 -8.11
N LYS A 74 -11.77 32.79 -8.35
CA LYS A 74 -10.76 33.36 -9.27
C LYS A 74 -9.33 33.08 -8.81
N GLU A 75 -9.06 33.12 -7.51
CA GLU A 75 -7.73 32.82 -6.98
C GLU A 75 -7.39 31.33 -7.10
N ILE A 76 -8.34 30.45 -6.82
CA ILE A 76 -8.20 29.01 -7.04
C ILE A 76 -7.96 28.73 -8.53
N GLU A 77 -8.74 29.35 -9.42
CA GLU A 77 -8.58 29.19 -10.86
C GLU A 77 -7.22 29.72 -11.35
N ARG A 78 -6.73 30.81 -10.77
CA ARG A 78 -5.38 31.35 -11.04
C ARG A 78 -4.27 30.40 -10.59
N ARG A 79 -4.48 29.65 -9.49
CA ARG A 79 -3.51 28.69 -8.94
C ARG A 79 -3.53 27.32 -9.63
N LYS A 80 -4.67 26.89 -10.19
CA LYS A 80 -4.83 25.58 -10.85
C LYS A 80 -3.73 25.28 -11.88
N PRO A 81 -3.38 26.17 -12.84
CA PRO A 81 -2.33 25.90 -13.81
C PRO A 81 -0.96 25.68 -13.19
N GLU A 82 -0.64 26.40 -12.11
CA GLU A 82 0.64 26.25 -11.42
C GLU A 82 0.71 24.93 -10.65
N GLU A 83 -0.36 24.54 -9.98
CA GLU A 83 -0.46 23.25 -9.28
C GLU A 83 -0.43 22.08 -10.25
N GLU A 84 -1.14 22.17 -11.37
CA GLU A 84 -1.09 21.18 -12.45
C GLU A 84 0.33 21.07 -13.03
N LYS A 85 1.00 22.20 -13.27
CA LYS A 85 2.38 22.21 -13.75
C LYS A 85 3.33 21.54 -12.75
N LYS A 86 3.23 21.87 -11.46
CA LYS A 86 4.01 21.23 -10.39
C LYS A 86 3.74 19.73 -10.31
N TRP A 87 2.48 19.31 -10.46
CA TRP A 87 2.13 17.90 -10.49
C TRP A 87 2.76 17.18 -11.68
N HIS A 88 2.68 17.75 -12.89
CA HIS A 88 3.31 17.19 -14.09
C HIS A 88 4.84 17.14 -13.98
N GLU A 89 5.48 18.15 -13.40
CA GLU A 89 6.92 18.17 -13.15
C GLU A 89 7.34 17.07 -12.18
N ARG A 90 6.59 16.88 -11.09
CA ARG A 90 6.83 15.79 -10.12
C ARG A 90 6.68 14.41 -10.76
N GLN A 91 5.67 14.22 -11.62
CA GLN A 91 5.51 12.96 -12.36
C GLN A 91 6.71 12.70 -13.30
N LYS A 92 7.17 13.72 -14.03
CA LYS A 92 8.36 13.60 -14.89
C LYS A 92 9.66 13.34 -14.10
N GLU A 93 9.79 13.90 -12.91
CA GLU A 93 10.92 13.65 -12.01
C GLU A 93 10.91 12.21 -11.51
N LEU A 94 9.77 11.72 -11.02
CA LEU A 94 9.60 10.33 -10.59
C LEU A 94 9.93 9.35 -11.72
N GLU A 95 9.48 9.64 -12.94
CA GLU A 95 9.76 8.79 -14.10
C GLU A 95 11.25 8.80 -14.48
N ARG A 96 11.91 9.96 -14.39
CA ARG A 96 13.37 10.04 -14.59
C ARG A 96 14.14 9.23 -13.55
N MET A 97 13.77 9.36 -12.28
CA MET A 97 14.39 8.58 -11.19
C MET A 97 14.20 7.08 -11.40
N ARG A 98 13.01 6.65 -11.83
CA ARG A 98 12.74 5.24 -12.18
C ARG A 98 13.62 4.75 -13.32
N LEU A 99 13.71 5.52 -14.41
CA LEU A 99 14.51 5.14 -15.57
C LEU A 99 16.00 5.09 -15.23
N GLU A 100 16.49 6.04 -14.44
CA GLU A 100 17.87 6.06 -13.94
C GLU A 100 18.15 4.84 -13.06
N GLU A 101 17.25 4.51 -12.12
CA GLU A 101 17.38 3.31 -11.29
C GLU A 101 17.38 2.02 -12.14
N GLU A 102 16.53 1.93 -13.16
CA GLU A 102 16.50 0.79 -14.08
C GLU A 102 17.80 0.67 -14.88
N ASN A 103 18.36 1.79 -15.35
CA ASN A 103 19.64 1.81 -16.05
C ASN A 103 20.81 1.44 -15.14
N LEU A 104 20.79 1.89 -13.88
CA LEU A 104 21.72 1.45 -12.83
C LEU A 104 21.60 -0.07 -12.59
N ARG A 105 20.38 -0.61 -12.58
CA ARG A 105 20.16 -2.05 -12.42
C ARG A 105 20.67 -2.85 -13.61
N LYS A 106 20.42 -2.38 -14.84
CA LYS A 106 20.93 -2.98 -16.09
C LYS A 106 22.47 -2.99 -16.11
N SER A 107 23.09 -1.83 -15.86
CA SER A 107 24.55 -1.69 -15.86
C SER A 107 25.25 -2.51 -14.77
N ARG A 108 24.58 -2.74 -13.62
CA ARG A 108 25.07 -3.63 -12.55
C ARG A 108 24.86 -5.13 -12.83
N GLY A 109 24.30 -5.50 -13.99
CA GLY A 109 24.01 -6.91 -14.31
C GLY A 109 22.92 -7.55 -13.42
N THR A 110 22.16 -6.75 -12.68
CA THR A 110 21.17 -7.24 -11.71
C THR A 110 19.88 -7.79 -12.35
N LEU A 111 19.70 -7.59 -13.66
CA LEU A 111 18.58 -8.15 -14.43
C LEU A 111 18.93 -9.44 -15.18
N ALA A 112 20.22 -9.79 -15.27
CA ALA A 112 20.59 -11.06 -15.88
C ALA A 112 20.10 -12.22 -14.99
N PRO A 113 19.67 -13.35 -15.60
CA PRO A 113 19.39 -14.57 -14.85
C PRO A 113 20.58 -14.94 -13.96
N LYS A 114 20.29 -15.26 -12.70
CA LYS A 114 21.27 -15.69 -11.71
C LYS A 114 21.03 -17.15 -11.36
N ASP A 115 22.07 -17.94 -11.58
CA ASP A 115 22.13 -19.32 -11.12
C ASP A 115 22.50 -19.33 -9.64
N ILE A 116 21.56 -19.78 -8.80
CA ILE A 116 21.79 -19.98 -7.37
C ILE A 116 21.90 -21.47 -7.09
N SER A 117 23.04 -21.90 -6.58
CA SER A 117 23.25 -23.26 -6.10
C SER A 117 22.45 -23.50 -4.84
N VAL A 118 21.75 -24.63 -4.75
CA VAL A 118 20.89 -25.01 -3.62
C VAL A 118 21.31 -26.34 -3.02
N PHE A 119 20.93 -26.59 -1.77
CA PHE A 119 21.08 -27.90 -1.15
C PHE A 119 19.82 -28.73 -1.42
N ILE A 120 19.97 -30.03 -1.66
CA ILE A 120 18.84 -30.96 -1.73
C ILE A 120 18.92 -31.89 -0.52
N LYS A 121 17.88 -31.87 0.33
CA LYS A 121 17.74 -32.76 1.49
C LYS A 121 16.33 -33.35 1.45
N ASN A 122 16.21 -34.69 1.45
CA ASN A 122 14.92 -35.39 1.41
C ASN A 122 14.00 -34.92 0.26
N GLN A 123 14.55 -34.74 -0.95
CA GLN A 123 13.85 -34.20 -2.14
C GLN A 123 13.36 -32.75 -2.02
N THR A 124 13.73 -32.04 -0.95
CA THR A 124 13.42 -30.63 -0.76
C THR A 124 14.62 -29.77 -1.12
N MET A 125 14.38 -28.67 -1.85
CA MET A 125 15.41 -27.67 -2.14
C MET A 125 15.52 -26.67 -0.99
N LEU A 126 16.72 -26.51 -0.42
CA LEU A 126 17.04 -25.50 0.57
C LEU A 126 17.93 -24.42 -0.05
N THR A 127 17.55 -23.17 0.21
CA THR A 127 18.25 -21.97 -0.23
C THR A 127 18.93 -21.31 0.96
N ASN A 128 20.17 -20.83 0.76
CA ASN A 128 20.85 -20.01 1.77
C ASN A 128 20.30 -18.58 1.67
N VAL A 129 19.76 -18.05 2.77
CA VAL A 129 19.06 -16.77 2.78
C VAL A 129 19.60 -15.88 3.90
N LEU A 130 19.93 -14.64 3.56
CA LEU A 130 20.23 -13.57 4.50
C LEU A 130 18.99 -12.68 4.65
N LEU A 131 18.38 -12.73 5.83
CA LEU A 131 17.19 -11.96 6.19
C LEU A 131 17.60 -10.66 6.88
N ASN A 132 17.02 -9.53 6.46
CA ASN A 132 17.29 -8.18 6.96
C ASN A 132 18.80 -7.87 7.11
N GLY A 133 19.62 -8.39 6.17
CA GLY A 133 21.07 -8.20 6.16
C GLY A 133 21.85 -8.81 7.34
N SER A 134 21.20 -9.50 8.28
CA SER A 134 21.81 -9.89 9.55
C SER A 134 21.65 -11.36 9.92
N VAL A 135 20.52 -11.99 9.59
CA VAL A 135 20.22 -13.36 10.01
C VAL A 135 20.32 -14.32 8.83
N ARG A 136 21.32 -15.21 8.86
CA ARG A 136 21.47 -16.29 7.86
C ARG A 136 20.71 -17.53 8.28
N VAL A 137 19.89 -18.04 7.36
CA VAL A 137 19.11 -19.27 7.54
C VAL A 137 18.99 -20.03 6.24
N ASN A 138 18.73 -21.33 6.34
CA ASN A 138 18.33 -22.13 5.19
C ASN A 138 16.81 -22.21 5.13
N LEU A 139 16.21 -21.67 4.07
CA LEU A 139 14.76 -21.75 3.82
C LEU A 139 14.46 -22.77 2.73
N ILE A 140 13.37 -23.52 2.92
CA ILE A 140 12.85 -24.44 1.90
C ILE A 140 12.19 -23.61 0.80
N LEU A 141 12.54 -23.86 -0.46
CA LEU A 141 11.84 -23.27 -1.59
C LEU A 141 10.44 -23.88 -1.73
N ASP A 142 9.38 -23.09 -1.52
CA ASP A 142 8.00 -23.58 -1.56
C ASP A 142 7.07 -22.61 -2.30
N SER A 143 6.75 -22.93 -3.56
CA SER A 143 5.80 -22.15 -4.37
C SER A 143 4.34 -22.31 -3.94
N GLY A 144 4.03 -23.27 -3.06
CA GLY A 144 2.70 -23.45 -2.48
C GLY A 144 2.43 -22.53 -1.29
N ALA A 145 3.47 -21.98 -0.66
CA ALA A 145 3.34 -21.05 0.45
C ALA A 145 3.09 -19.62 -0.06
N ALA A 146 2.00 -18.98 0.38
CA ALA A 146 1.66 -17.62 -0.05
C ALA A 146 2.70 -16.57 0.39
N ASN A 147 3.18 -16.68 1.63
CA ASN A 147 4.16 -15.77 2.22
C ASN A 147 5.44 -16.52 2.59
N VAL A 148 6.53 -15.78 2.81
CA VAL A 148 7.69 -16.30 3.52
C VAL A 148 7.24 -16.73 4.91
N LEU A 149 7.47 -18.00 5.27
CA LEU A 149 7.14 -18.50 6.61
C LEU A 149 8.41 -18.60 7.43
N LEU A 150 8.39 -18.06 8.65
CA LEU A 150 9.49 -18.11 9.60
C LEU A 150 9.09 -18.94 10.81
N THR A 151 10.02 -19.72 11.33
CA THR A 151 9.88 -20.29 12.67
C THR A 151 9.99 -19.20 13.73
N ARG A 152 9.40 -19.44 14.91
CA ARG A 152 9.54 -18.53 16.07
C ARG A 152 11.02 -18.24 16.39
N SER A 153 11.87 -19.27 16.40
CA SER A 153 13.31 -19.12 16.65
C SER A 153 14.02 -18.24 15.62
N THR A 154 13.60 -18.28 14.35
CA THR A 154 14.15 -17.40 13.31
C THR A 154 13.69 -15.96 13.50
N ALA A 155 12.42 -15.75 13.85
CA ALA A 155 11.87 -14.43 14.15
C ALA A 155 12.54 -13.78 15.39
N GLU A 156 12.83 -14.58 16.41
CA GLU A 156 13.57 -14.14 17.61
C GLU A 156 15.01 -13.73 17.26
N LYS A 157 15.71 -14.50 16.41
CA LYS A 157 17.04 -14.12 15.92
C LYS A 157 17.03 -12.81 15.14
N LEU A 158 15.92 -12.50 14.46
CA LEU A 158 15.70 -11.24 13.76
C LEU A 158 15.35 -10.07 14.70
N GLY A 159 15.15 -10.33 15.99
CA GLY A 159 14.72 -9.32 16.96
C GLY A 159 13.27 -8.87 16.76
N LEU A 160 12.41 -9.70 16.15
CA LEU A 160 11.01 -9.37 15.96
C LEU A 160 10.24 -9.45 17.28
N GLU A 161 9.51 -8.39 17.62
CA GLU A 161 8.61 -8.35 18.78
C GLU A 161 7.28 -9.03 18.45
N ILE A 162 7.28 -10.38 18.44
CA ILE A 162 6.17 -11.21 17.97
C ILE A 162 4.83 -10.86 18.63
N ASP A 163 4.83 -10.52 19.92
CA ASP A 163 3.63 -10.21 20.69
C ASP A 163 2.92 -8.90 20.25
N LYS A 164 3.62 -8.04 19.49
CA LYS A 164 3.07 -6.79 18.95
C LYS A 164 2.55 -6.94 17.51
N LEU A 165 2.76 -8.10 16.90
CA LEU A 165 2.37 -8.34 15.51
C LEU A 165 0.90 -8.74 15.41
N LYS A 166 0.32 -8.50 14.22
CA LYS A 166 -1.06 -8.89 13.94
C LYS A 166 -1.15 -10.40 13.80
N ILE A 167 -1.96 -11.03 14.65
CA ILE A 167 -2.24 -12.46 14.58
C ILE A 167 -3.27 -12.76 13.49
N ILE A 168 -3.00 -13.79 12.69
CA ILE A 168 -3.86 -14.32 11.65
C ILE A 168 -3.96 -15.85 11.78
N ASN A 169 -5.06 -16.41 11.28
CA ASN A 169 -5.19 -17.84 11.08
C ASN A 169 -4.85 -18.18 9.63
N THR A 170 -3.85 -19.04 9.42
CA THR A 170 -3.45 -19.50 8.09
C THR A 170 -3.65 -21.01 7.97
N GLN A 171 -3.72 -21.52 6.73
CA GLN A 171 -3.78 -22.94 6.44
C GLN A 171 -2.42 -23.39 5.89
N VAL A 172 -1.84 -24.43 6.49
CA VAL A 172 -0.61 -25.05 6.00
C VAL A 172 -0.92 -26.15 4.98
N ALA A 173 0.10 -26.63 4.27
CA ALA A 173 -0.06 -27.60 3.16
C ALA A 173 -0.76 -28.91 3.56
N ASP A 174 -0.72 -29.31 4.83
CA ASP A 174 -1.44 -30.50 5.34
C ASP A 174 -2.93 -30.24 5.65
N GLY A 175 -3.42 -29.04 5.36
CA GLY A 175 -4.81 -28.63 5.57
C GLY A 175 -5.12 -28.14 6.98
N ARG A 176 -4.20 -28.27 7.95
CA ARG A 176 -4.40 -27.74 9.30
C ARG A 176 -4.43 -26.21 9.30
N ARG A 177 -5.23 -25.66 10.22
CA ARG A 177 -5.23 -24.23 10.51
C ARG A 177 -4.26 -23.98 11.66
N VAL A 178 -3.36 -23.02 11.48
CA VAL A 178 -2.36 -22.62 12.48
C VAL A 178 -2.42 -21.12 12.69
N GLN A 179 -2.06 -20.68 13.90
CA GLN A 179 -1.88 -19.27 14.20
C GLN A 179 -0.51 -18.79 13.70
N ALA A 180 -0.50 -17.62 13.08
CA ALA A 180 0.71 -16.96 12.63
C ALA A 180 0.65 -15.45 12.89
N ALA A 181 1.80 -14.83 13.10
CA ALA A 181 1.94 -13.39 13.22
C ALA A 181 2.46 -12.80 11.89
N MET A 182 1.77 -11.80 11.34
CA MET A 182 2.22 -11.12 10.11
C MET A 182 3.29 -10.08 10.39
N THR A 183 4.28 -10.01 9.49
CA THR A 183 5.33 -8.98 9.48
C THR A 183 5.78 -8.69 8.04
N THR A 184 6.61 -7.66 7.87
CA THR A 184 7.29 -7.35 6.61
C THR A 184 8.79 -7.37 6.86
N LEU A 185 9.52 -8.14 6.06
CA LEU A 185 10.98 -8.17 6.06
C LEU A 185 11.52 -7.03 5.20
N ASP A 186 12.49 -6.29 5.71
CA ASP A 186 13.14 -5.20 4.98
C ASP A 186 13.84 -5.73 3.72
N SER A 187 14.55 -6.85 3.87
CA SER A 187 15.20 -7.54 2.75
C SER A 187 15.28 -9.05 2.95
N VAL A 188 15.22 -9.76 1.83
CA VAL A 188 15.45 -11.21 1.71
C VAL A 188 16.46 -11.40 0.59
N LEU A 189 17.68 -11.80 0.93
CA LEU A 189 18.77 -12.05 -0.02
C LEU A 189 19.03 -13.55 -0.12
N VAL A 190 18.74 -14.15 -1.26
CA VAL A 190 19.02 -15.56 -1.57
C VAL A 190 20.42 -15.66 -2.19
N GLN A 191 21.29 -16.48 -1.60
CA GLN A 191 22.69 -16.63 -2.00
C GLN A 191 23.02 -18.06 -2.42
N ASN A 192 24.14 -18.23 -3.11
CA ASN A 192 24.68 -19.55 -3.43
C ASN A 192 24.92 -20.36 -2.15
N ALA A 193 24.58 -21.65 -2.22
CA ALA A 193 24.98 -22.63 -1.23
C ALA A 193 26.50 -22.57 -0.97
N GLY A 194 26.90 -22.55 0.30
CA GLY A 194 28.31 -22.56 0.71
C GLY A 194 29.01 -21.19 0.74
N VAL A 195 28.34 -20.08 0.41
CA VAL A 195 28.90 -18.73 0.57
C VAL A 195 29.08 -18.41 2.06
N GLN A 196 30.32 -18.07 2.46
CA GLN A 196 30.65 -17.56 3.79
C GLN A 196 30.54 -16.02 3.84
N ASP A 197 30.49 -15.45 5.05
CA ASP A 197 30.25 -14.01 5.29
C ASP A 197 31.10 -13.09 4.41
N ASN A 198 32.36 -13.45 4.20
CA ASN A 198 33.37 -12.62 3.54
C ASN A 198 33.28 -12.62 2.00
N ASP A 199 32.46 -13.48 1.39
CA ASP A 199 32.37 -13.64 -0.07
C ASP A 199 31.10 -13.02 -0.69
N THR A 200 30.31 -12.31 0.11
CA THR A 200 29.03 -11.72 -0.33
C THR A 200 29.22 -10.72 -1.49
N GLU A 201 30.35 -9.98 -1.53
CA GLU A 201 30.66 -9.06 -2.64
C GLU A 201 31.00 -9.78 -3.95
N LYS A 202 31.60 -10.98 -3.88
CA LYS A 202 32.05 -11.72 -5.06
C LYS A 202 30.94 -12.58 -5.67
N ASN A 203 29.96 -12.98 -4.87
CA ASN A 203 28.81 -13.76 -5.30
C ASN A 203 27.52 -13.01 -4.94
N PRO A 204 27.16 -11.95 -5.69
CA PRO A 204 25.97 -11.20 -5.41
C PRO A 204 24.76 -12.10 -5.65
N GLY A 205 24.07 -12.46 -4.57
CA GLY A 205 22.82 -13.22 -4.61
C GLY A 205 21.68 -12.45 -5.27
N ILE A 206 20.45 -12.88 -5.02
CA ILE A 206 19.24 -12.19 -5.48
C ILE A 206 18.43 -11.69 -4.30
N GLU A 207 18.17 -10.39 -4.28
CA GLU A 207 17.49 -9.71 -3.17
C GLU A 207 16.08 -9.31 -3.57
N ALA A 208 15.12 -9.42 -2.66
CA ALA A 208 13.84 -8.69 -2.71
C ALA A 208 13.69 -7.87 -1.42
N ARG A 209 13.03 -6.71 -1.52
CA ARG A 209 12.81 -5.79 -0.39
C ARG A 209 11.34 -5.69 -0.04
N ARG A 210 11.06 -5.36 1.22
CA ARG A 210 9.68 -5.24 1.75
C ARG A 210 8.84 -6.49 1.46
N VAL A 211 9.36 -7.63 1.87
CA VAL A 211 8.78 -8.94 1.58
C VAL A 211 7.83 -9.34 2.72
N ASP A 212 6.58 -9.63 2.39
CA ASP A 212 5.60 -10.09 3.38
C ASP A 212 6.00 -11.46 3.94
N ALA A 213 5.95 -11.59 5.26
CA ALA A 213 6.29 -12.80 5.97
C ALA A 213 5.30 -13.09 7.09
N CYS A 214 5.23 -14.36 7.49
CA CYS A 214 4.47 -14.82 8.64
C CYS A 214 5.37 -15.61 9.58
N VAL A 215 5.25 -15.37 10.88
CA VAL A 215 5.90 -16.15 11.94
C VAL A 215 4.89 -17.16 12.46
N ILE A 216 5.20 -18.45 12.38
CA ILE A 216 4.32 -19.50 12.88
C ILE A 216 4.39 -19.51 14.42
N LEU A 217 3.23 -19.41 15.07
CA LEU A 217 3.13 -19.32 16.54
C LEU A 217 2.96 -20.68 17.21
N ASP A 218 2.30 -21.61 16.53
CA ASP A 218 2.05 -22.96 17.01
C ASP A 218 3.32 -23.82 16.87
N GLU A 219 3.52 -24.74 17.82
CA GLU A 219 4.56 -25.75 17.71
C GLU A 219 4.23 -26.71 16.56
N ILE A 220 4.81 -26.46 15.38
CA ILE A 220 4.85 -27.47 14.34
C ILE A 220 5.94 -28.46 14.74
N GLU A 221 5.59 -29.75 14.83
CA GLU A 221 6.54 -30.83 15.13
C GLU A 221 7.87 -30.59 14.41
N SER A 222 8.90 -30.37 15.22
CA SER A 222 10.18 -29.72 14.93
C SER A 222 11.10 -30.47 13.97
N GLY A 223 10.57 -31.36 13.14
CA GLY A 223 11.32 -32.19 12.20
C GLY A 223 11.18 -31.82 10.71
N LYS A 224 10.16 -31.04 10.31
CA LYS A 224 9.86 -30.83 8.88
C LYS A 224 10.37 -29.50 8.29
N VAL A 225 10.46 -28.44 9.09
CA VAL A 225 10.87 -27.09 8.61
C VAL A 225 11.78 -26.44 9.66
N GLU A 226 13.09 -26.46 9.41
CA GLU A 226 14.11 -26.06 10.41
C GLU A 226 14.09 -24.54 10.69
N ASN A 227 14.04 -23.71 9.63
CA ASN A 227 14.05 -22.24 9.77
C ASN A 227 12.84 -21.56 9.10
N GLY A 228 12.22 -22.20 8.12
CA GLY A 228 11.08 -21.62 7.42
C GLY A 228 10.96 -22.04 5.96
N LEU A 229 10.04 -21.37 5.26
CA LEU A 229 9.74 -21.55 3.85
C LEU A 229 9.93 -20.22 3.10
N LEU A 230 10.47 -20.30 1.88
CA LEU A 230 10.59 -19.20 0.94
C LEU A 230 9.39 -19.25 -0.03
N GLY A 231 8.35 -18.47 0.30
CA GLY A 231 7.07 -18.48 -0.39
C GLY A 231 6.93 -17.46 -1.53
N VAL A 232 5.71 -17.40 -2.08
CA VAL A 232 5.33 -16.58 -3.22
C VAL A 232 5.51 -15.09 -2.99
N SER A 233 5.37 -14.57 -1.77
CA SER A 233 5.64 -13.15 -1.47
C SER A 233 7.06 -12.73 -1.86
N PHE A 234 8.03 -13.65 -1.80
CA PHE A 234 9.36 -13.48 -2.36
C PHE A 234 9.42 -13.88 -3.84
N LEU A 235 8.93 -15.07 -4.20
CA LEU A 235 9.11 -15.65 -5.54
C LEU A 235 8.44 -14.84 -6.64
N LYS A 236 7.33 -14.14 -6.36
CA LYS A 236 6.61 -13.30 -7.33
C LYS A 236 7.44 -12.15 -7.91
N ASN A 237 8.61 -11.84 -7.32
CA ASN A 237 9.52 -10.81 -7.81
C ASN A 237 10.42 -11.32 -8.95
N PHE A 238 10.38 -12.63 -9.25
CA PHE A 238 11.30 -13.30 -10.15
C PHE A 238 10.57 -14.31 -11.04
N LYS A 239 11.03 -14.46 -12.28
CA LYS A 239 10.87 -15.74 -12.98
C LYS A 239 11.86 -16.70 -12.34
N PHE A 240 11.42 -17.89 -12.00
CA PHE A 240 12.32 -18.89 -11.43
C PHE A 240 12.13 -20.25 -12.08
N GLN A 241 13.22 -21.00 -12.17
CA GLN A 241 13.25 -22.37 -12.66
C GLN A 241 14.09 -23.23 -11.71
N ALA A 242 13.47 -24.29 -11.18
CA ALA A 242 14.16 -25.26 -10.34
C ALA A 242 14.79 -26.36 -11.21
N ASP A 243 16.10 -26.55 -11.07
CA ASP A 243 16.86 -27.61 -11.72
C ASP A 243 17.39 -28.59 -10.66
N PHE A 244 16.62 -29.66 -10.43
CA PHE A 244 16.97 -30.71 -9.47
C PHE A 244 18.19 -31.52 -9.89
N THR A 245 18.42 -31.67 -11.19
CA THR A 245 19.55 -32.42 -11.75
C THR A 245 20.86 -31.72 -11.43
N ASN A 246 20.91 -30.40 -11.65
CA ASN A 246 22.09 -29.59 -11.42
C ASN A 246 22.15 -28.96 -10.02
N ARG A 247 21.14 -29.21 -9.17
CA ARG A 247 21.00 -28.64 -7.81
C ARG A 247 21.09 -27.12 -7.81
N LYS A 248 20.37 -26.49 -8.74
CA LYS A 248 20.35 -25.04 -8.92
C LYS A 248 18.92 -24.53 -9.03
N VAL A 249 18.73 -23.27 -8.68
CA VAL A 249 17.55 -22.50 -8.99
C VAL A 249 18.01 -21.29 -9.78
N ILE A 250 17.44 -21.10 -10.95
CA ILE A 250 17.72 -19.95 -11.80
C ILE A 250 16.68 -18.90 -11.48
N PHE A 251 17.10 -17.70 -11.10
CA PHE A 251 16.22 -16.56 -10.88
C PHE A 251 16.50 -15.46 -11.89
N GLU A 252 15.46 -14.96 -12.55
CA GLU A 252 15.50 -13.78 -13.41
C GLU A 252 14.55 -12.74 -12.83
N ARG A 253 15.05 -11.53 -12.56
CA ARG A 253 14.23 -10.45 -12.00
C ARG A 253 13.20 -9.98 -13.03
N LEU A 254 11.94 -9.90 -12.61
CA LEU A 254 10.88 -9.39 -13.48
C LEU A 254 11.11 -7.91 -13.78
N LYS A 255 10.84 -7.51 -15.03
CA LYS A 255 10.72 -6.10 -15.39
C LYS A 255 9.46 -5.55 -14.75
N GLU A 256 9.47 -4.28 -14.38
CA GLU A 256 8.32 -3.63 -13.74
C GLU A 256 7.08 -3.65 -14.65
N SER A 257 7.27 -3.64 -15.98
CA SER A 257 6.22 -3.85 -16.99
C SER A 257 5.52 -5.20 -16.91
N ASP A 258 6.18 -6.21 -16.32
CA ASP A 258 5.72 -7.60 -16.28
C ASP A 258 5.05 -7.93 -14.92
N VAL A 259 5.16 -7.03 -13.93
CA VAL A 259 4.52 -7.18 -12.62
C VAL A 259 3.07 -6.71 -12.74
N LYS A 260 2.12 -7.65 -12.68
CA LYS A 260 0.69 -7.31 -12.68
C LYS A 260 0.38 -6.43 -11.45
N PRO A 261 -0.33 -5.31 -11.61
CA PRO A 261 -0.79 -4.52 -10.46
C PRO A 261 -1.68 -5.41 -9.58
N SER A 262 -1.33 -5.47 -8.30
CA SER A 262 -2.05 -6.18 -7.24
C SER A 262 -3.30 -5.44 -6.81
#